data_AF-A0A892ZH97-F1
#
_entry.id   AF-A0A892ZH97-F1
#
_cell.length_a   1.000
_cell.length_b   1.000
_cell.length_c   1.000
_cell.angle_alpha   90.00
_cell.angle_beta   90.00
_cell.angle_gamma   90.00
#
_symmetry.space_group_name_H-M   'P 1'
#
loop_
_entity.id
_entity.type
_entity.pdbx_description
1 polymer ?
#
loop_
_entity_poly.entity_id
_entity_poly.type
_entity_poly.pdbx_seq_one_letter_code
_entity_poly.pdbx_strand_id
1 'polypeptide(L)'
;MNKNLLLLTLALSVSASLGAKEVFNWKDSRGVNTYSDVPRNLQPAQSNLMNVNTQTVTQAVPPAATPGAQTASGSIAEQQLQLSQQIAAQNKAIEANNKKIEDANRQQKEDNCKAARLNRAAAEGARTENRAAFLARYDADIQKFCQ
;
A
#
# COMPACT_ATOMS: atom_id res chain seq x y z
N MET A 1 -24.47 -27.98 -31.81
CA MET A 1 -23.43 -26.93 -31.92
C MET A 1 -23.29 -26.28 -30.56
N ASN A 2 -22.24 -26.64 -29.85
CA ASN A 2 -22.12 -26.41 -28.41
C ASN A 2 -21.58 -25.01 -28.16
N LYS A 3 -22.37 -24.18 -27.46
CA LYS A 3 -22.08 -22.79 -27.07
C LYS A 3 -20.82 -22.62 -26.21
N ASN A 4 -20.15 -23.70 -25.86
CA ASN A 4 -18.97 -23.73 -24.99
C ASN A 4 -17.65 -23.55 -25.77
N LEU A 5 -17.68 -23.49 -27.10
CA LEU A 5 -16.49 -23.29 -27.94
C LEU A 5 -16.13 -21.80 -28.13
N LEU A 6 -16.99 -20.87 -27.73
CA LEU A 6 -16.81 -19.43 -27.92
C LEU A 6 -16.13 -18.71 -26.73
N LEU A 7 -15.84 -19.42 -25.64
CA LEU A 7 -15.27 -18.83 -24.41
C LEU A 7 -13.79 -19.15 -24.19
N LEU A 8 -13.13 -19.86 -25.12
CA LEU A 8 -11.76 -20.36 -24.95
C LEU A 8 -10.71 -19.76 -25.89
N THR A 9 -11.01 -18.66 -26.58
CA THR A 9 -10.08 -17.99 -27.52
C THR A 9 -9.75 -16.55 -27.16
N LEU A 10 -10.18 -16.05 -26.00
CA LEU A 10 -9.87 -14.69 -25.51
C LEU A 10 -8.85 -14.69 -24.36
N ALA A 11 -7.95 -15.66 -24.36
CA ALA A 11 -6.80 -15.68 -23.48
C ALA A 11 -5.54 -15.75 -24.36
N LEU A 12 -4.58 -14.87 -24.08
CA LEU A 12 -3.28 -14.70 -24.75
C LEU A 12 -3.23 -13.71 -25.93
N SER A 13 -3.47 -12.44 -25.60
CA SER A 13 -2.69 -11.34 -26.17
C SER A 13 -2.15 -10.43 -25.07
N VAL A 14 -1.50 -11.04 -24.07
CA VAL A 14 -0.53 -10.30 -23.24
C VAL A 14 0.75 -10.24 -24.06
N SER A 15 0.87 -9.19 -24.86
CA SER A 15 2.14 -8.80 -25.45
C SER A 15 3.10 -8.53 -24.28
N ALA A 16 4.04 -9.43 -24.05
CA ALA A 16 5.20 -9.15 -23.24
C ALA A 16 5.90 -7.94 -23.87
N SER A 17 5.73 -6.76 -23.29
CA SER A 17 6.58 -5.61 -23.59
C SER A 17 7.96 -5.93 -23.03
N LEU A 18 8.74 -6.67 -23.83
CA LEU A 18 10.19 -6.71 -23.72
C LEU A 18 10.65 -5.27 -23.59
N GLY A 19 11.32 -4.93 -22.48
CA GLY A 19 11.75 -3.58 -22.15
C GLY A 19 12.41 -2.93 -23.35
N ALA A 20 11.68 -2.06 -24.03
CA ALA A 20 12.16 -1.43 -25.24
C ALA A 20 13.30 -0.50 -24.85
N LYS A 21 14.35 -0.47 -25.66
CA LYS A 21 15.39 0.54 -25.53
C LYS A 21 14.80 1.86 -26.01
N GLU A 22 14.26 2.63 -25.08
CA GLU A 22 13.71 3.96 -25.32
C GLU A 22 14.85 4.97 -25.38
N VAL A 23 14.78 5.89 -26.34
CA VAL A 23 15.77 6.96 -26.53
C VAL A 23 15.02 8.30 -26.50
N PHE A 24 15.57 9.28 -25.78
CA PHE A 24 14.99 10.61 -25.76
C PHE A 24 15.24 11.33 -27.09
N ASN A 25 14.22 12.02 -27.60
CA ASN A 25 14.31 12.82 -28.82
C ASN A 25 13.69 14.21 -28.66
N TRP A 26 14.33 15.23 -29.22
CA TRP A 26 13.80 16.60 -29.30
C TRP A 26 14.34 17.35 -30.52
N LYS A 27 13.69 18.45 -30.89
CA LYS A 27 14.21 19.38 -31.92
C LYS A 27 15.20 20.37 -31.30
N ASP A 28 16.38 20.49 -31.90
CA ASP A 28 17.40 21.47 -31.51
C ASP A 28 17.03 22.89 -31.98
N SER A 29 17.85 23.89 -31.64
CA SER A 29 17.64 25.28 -32.06
C SER A 29 17.69 25.51 -33.56
N ARG A 30 18.18 24.53 -34.33
CA ARG A 30 18.25 24.54 -35.80
C ARG A 30 17.11 23.73 -36.43
N GLY A 31 16.18 23.20 -35.61
CA GLY A 31 15.03 22.42 -36.05
C GLY A 31 15.33 20.96 -36.37
N VAL A 32 16.53 20.47 -36.03
CA VAL A 32 16.97 19.09 -36.30
C VAL A 32 16.65 18.18 -35.12
N ASN A 33 16.21 16.95 -35.41
CA ASN A 33 15.94 15.94 -34.39
C ASN A 33 17.26 15.44 -33.76
N THR A 34 17.41 15.64 -32.46
CA THR A 34 18.52 15.16 -31.63
C THR A 34 18.06 13.96 -30.82
N TYR A 35 18.92 12.94 -30.69
CA TYR A 35 18.64 11.70 -29.95
C TYR A 35 19.67 11.53 -28.83
N SER A 36 19.23 11.12 -27.64
CA SER A 36 20.12 10.93 -26.48
C SER A 36 19.55 9.90 -25.49
N ASP A 37 20.43 9.23 -24.75
CA ASP A 37 20.04 8.36 -23.63
C ASP A 37 19.56 9.16 -22.40
N VAL A 38 19.78 10.47 -22.39
CA VAL A 38 19.43 11.39 -21.29
C VAL A 38 18.51 12.50 -21.83
N PRO A 39 17.45 12.89 -21.08
CA PRO A 39 16.56 13.95 -21.52
C PRO A 39 17.28 15.30 -21.59
N ARG A 40 16.81 16.18 -22.48
CA ARG A 40 17.37 17.52 -22.68
C ARG A 40 17.39 18.28 -21.35
N ASN A 41 18.56 18.76 -20.94
CA ASN A 41 18.76 19.49 -19.67
C ASN A 41 18.23 18.74 -18.43
N LEU A 42 18.18 17.41 -18.46
CA LEU A 42 17.60 16.58 -17.39
C LEU A 42 16.09 16.85 -17.16
N GLN A 43 15.38 17.36 -18.17
CA GLN A 43 13.95 17.65 -18.12
C GLN A 43 13.17 16.72 -19.07
N PRO A 44 12.60 15.60 -18.56
CA PRO A 44 11.83 14.66 -19.38
C PRO A 44 10.65 15.32 -20.11
N ALA A 45 10.05 16.35 -19.52
CA ALA A 45 8.94 17.10 -20.12
C ALA A 45 9.32 17.87 -21.40
N GLN A 46 10.63 18.05 -21.67
CA GLN A 46 11.14 18.73 -22.86
C GLN A 46 11.67 17.78 -23.93
N SER A 47 11.51 16.47 -23.74
CA SER A 47 12.04 15.43 -24.63
C SER A 47 11.03 14.32 -24.82
N ASN A 48 10.71 14.00 -26.07
CA ASN A 48 9.88 12.86 -26.41
C ASN A 48 10.64 11.56 -26.16
N LEU A 49 9.91 10.44 -25.99
CA LEU A 49 10.48 9.11 -25.94
C LEU A 49 10.25 8.41 -27.28
N MET A 50 11.31 7.97 -27.95
CA MET A 50 11.24 7.18 -29.16
C MET A 50 11.57 5.73 -28.83
N ASN A 51 10.65 4.82 -29.13
CA ASN A 51 10.92 3.41 -29.10
C ASN A 51 11.64 3.02 -30.40
N VAL A 52 12.91 2.61 -30.29
CA VAL A 52 13.74 2.31 -31.46
C VAL A 52 13.25 1.07 -32.22
N ASN A 53 12.67 0.10 -31.52
CA ASN A 53 12.22 -1.15 -32.13
C ASN A 53 10.91 -0.99 -32.91
N THR A 54 9.98 -0.19 -32.38
CA THR A 54 8.66 0.02 -33.00
C THR A 54 8.59 1.30 -33.83
N GLN A 55 9.64 2.14 -33.79
CA GLN A 55 9.70 3.47 -34.41
C GLN A 55 8.55 4.39 -33.98
N THR A 56 7.93 4.12 -32.84
CA THR A 56 6.84 4.93 -32.30
C THR A 56 7.40 6.01 -31.39
N VAL A 57 6.87 7.22 -31.50
CA VAL A 57 7.23 8.36 -30.66
C VAL A 57 6.10 8.64 -29.66
N THR A 58 6.43 8.55 -28.38
CA THR A 58 5.57 9.00 -27.28
C THR A 58 5.93 10.44 -26.99
N GLN A 59 5.00 11.36 -27.27
CA GLN A 59 5.21 12.78 -27.00
C GLN A 59 5.33 13.02 -25.49
N ALA A 60 6.24 13.92 -25.10
CA ALA A 60 6.31 14.39 -23.73
C ALA A 60 4.98 15.10 -23.41
N VAL A 61 4.16 14.44 -22.59
CA VAL A 61 2.96 15.08 -22.05
C VAL A 61 3.47 16.08 -21.01
N PRO A 62 3.25 17.41 -21.18
CA PRO A 62 3.54 18.35 -20.11
C PRO A 62 2.80 17.84 -18.87
N PRO A 63 3.43 17.84 -17.67
CA PRO A 63 2.80 17.28 -16.48
C PRO A 63 1.39 17.86 -16.40
N ALA A 64 0.39 16.97 -16.54
CA ALA A 64 -0.99 17.37 -16.39
C ALA A 64 -1.05 18.11 -15.07
N ALA A 65 -1.45 19.38 -15.11
CA ALA A 65 -1.66 20.16 -13.91
C ALA A 65 -2.51 19.28 -12.99
N THR A 66 -1.91 18.86 -11.88
CA THR A 66 -2.55 17.91 -10.98
C THR A 66 -3.87 18.58 -10.57
N PRO A 67 -5.04 17.97 -10.84
CA PRO A 67 -6.29 18.54 -10.36
C PRO A 67 -6.24 18.43 -8.84
N GLY A 68 -5.84 19.51 -8.18
CA GLY A 68 -5.43 19.50 -6.79
C GLY A 68 -4.36 20.53 -6.42
N ALA A 69 -3.66 21.13 -7.40
CA ALA A 69 -2.90 22.36 -7.17
C ALA A 69 -3.87 23.54 -6.99
N GLN A 70 -4.63 23.52 -5.90
CA GLN A 70 -5.20 24.73 -5.34
C GLN A 70 -4.04 25.67 -5.11
N THR A 71 -4.05 26.80 -5.80
CA THR A 71 -3.18 27.93 -5.52
C THR A 71 -3.33 28.24 -4.04
N ALA A 72 -2.39 27.77 -3.22
CA ALA A 72 -2.30 28.13 -1.82
C ALA A 72 -1.84 29.59 -1.77
N SER A 73 -2.82 30.48 -1.91
CA SER A 73 -2.72 31.93 -1.83
C SER A 73 -2.57 32.36 -0.37
N GLY A 74 -1.45 31.96 0.24
CA GLY A 74 -1.07 32.32 1.60
C GLY A 74 0.45 32.36 1.70
N SER A 75 0.98 33.23 2.54
CA SER A 75 2.43 33.30 2.79
C SER A 75 2.95 31.92 3.22
N ILE A 76 4.23 31.62 2.95
CA ILE A 76 4.88 30.37 3.38
C ILE A 76 4.62 30.09 4.88
N ALA A 77 4.53 31.15 5.70
CA ALA A 77 4.23 31.08 7.12
C ALA A 77 2.80 30.57 7.42
N GLU A 78 1.80 30.98 6.64
CA GLU A 78 0.42 30.49 6.79
C GLU A 78 0.29 29.03 6.39
N GLN A 79 1.00 28.59 5.34
CA GLN A 79 1.03 27.18 4.96
C GLN A 79 1.68 26.31 6.05
N GLN A 80 2.77 26.79 6.66
CA GLN A 80 3.43 26.08 7.75
C GLN A 80 2.55 26.01 9.01
N LEU A 81 1.83 27.09 9.33
CA LEU A 81 0.87 27.09 10.44
C LEU A 81 -0.27 26.10 10.19
N GLN A 82 -0.86 26.11 8.99
CA GLN A 82 -1.94 25.19 8.63
C GLN A 82 -1.50 23.73 8.66
N LEU A 83 -0.28 23.43 8.17
CA LEU A 83 0.29 22.09 8.25
C LEU A 83 0.54 21.65 9.70
N SER A 84 1.06 22.55 10.55
CA SER A 84 1.28 22.24 11.97
C SER A 84 -0.03 21.94 12.71
N GLN A 85 -1.11 22.65 12.39
CA GLN A 85 -2.44 22.40 12.95
C GLN A 85 -3.01 21.06 12.49
N GLN A 86 -2.82 20.70 11.21
CA GLN A 86 -3.23 19.39 10.70
C GLN A 86 -2.47 18.25 11.37
N ILE A 87 -1.15 18.38 11.55
CA ILE A 87 -0.32 17.39 12.24
C ILE A 87 -0.77 17.24 13.69
N ALA A 88 -0.99 18.35 14.40
CA ALA A 88 -1.46 18.32 15.79
C ALA A 88 -2.83 17.63 15.92
N ALA A 89 -3.76 17.90 15.00
CA ALA A 89 -5.06 17.23 14.97
C ALA A 89 -4.93 15.73 14.69
N GLN A 90 -4.07 15.34 13.75
CA GLN A 90 -3.82 13.93 13.44
C GLN A 90 -3.18 13.19 14.62
N ASN A 91 -2.16 13.78 15.25
CA ASN A 91 -1.51 13.21 16.43
C ASN A 91 -2.51 12.99 17.56
N LYS A 92 -3.38 13.97 17.82
CA LYS A 92 -4.45 13.83 18.83
C LYS A 92 -5.42 12.69 18.51
N ALA A 93 -5.76 12.50 17.24
CA ALA A 93 -6.62 11.39 16.81
C ALA A 93 -5.92 10.03 16.97
N ILE A 94 -4.62 9.96 16.64
CA ILE A 94 -3.80 8.76 16.80
C ILE A 94 -3.65 8.40 18.28
N GLU A 95 -3.33 9.36 19.14
CA GLU A 95 -3.24 9.15 20.59
C GLU A 95 -4.55 8.62 21.18
N ALA A 96 -5.68 9.22 20.79
CA ALA A 96 -6.99 8.75 21.22
C ALA A 96 -7.31 7.32 20.75
N ASN A 97 -6.89 6.95 19.54
CA ASN A 97 -7.08 5.60 19.02
C ASN A 97 -6.15 4.58 19.70
N ASN A 98 -4.87 4.93 19.88
CA ASN A 98 -3.90 4.09 20.57
C ASN A 98 -4.35 3.79 21.99
N LYS A 99 -4.88 4.78 22.71
CA LYS A 99 -5.44 4.58 24.05
C LYS A 99 -6.61 3.60 24.05
N LYS A 100 -7.53 3.70 23.10
CA LYS A 100 -8.65 2.75 22.96
C LYS A 100 -8.16 1.33 22.68
N ILE A 101 -7.16 1.18 21.83
CA ILE A 101 -6.56 -0.11 21.50
C ILE A 101 -5.86 -0.70 22.73
N GLU A 102 -5.13 0.11 23.50
CA GLU A 102 -4.47 -0.33 24.72
C GLU A 102 -5.47 -0.81 25.78
N ASP A 103 -6.53 -0.04 26.01
CA ASP A 103 -7.60 -0.42 26.94
C ASP A 103 -8.32 -1.69 26.49
N ALA A 104 -8.60 -1.84 25.19
CA ALA A 104 -9.20 -3.04 24.63
C ALA A 104 -8.28 -4.27 24.74
N ASN A 105 -6.98 -4.11 24.47
CA ASN A 105 -6.00 -5.17 24.61
C ASN A 105 -5.84 -5.61 26.06
N ARG A 106 -5.86 -4.67 27.02
CA ARG A 106 -5.85 -4.99 28.46
C ARG A 106 -7.07 -5.80 28.84
N GLN A 107 -8.27 -5.35 28.46
CA GLN A 107 -9.51 -6.07 28.75
C GLN A 107 -9.51 -7.47 28.13
N GLN A 108 -9.12 -7.59 26.86
CA GLN A 108 -9.05 -8.87 26.16
C GLN A 108 -8.06 -9.83 26.84
N LYS A 109 -6.93 -9.32 27.33
CA LYS A 109 -5.95 -10.14 28.07
C LYS A 109 -6.54 -10.66 29.39
N GLU A 110 -7.23 -9.81 30.14
CA GLU A 110 -7.93 -10.20 31.38
C GLU A 110 -9.03 -11.24 31.12
N ASP A 111 -9.85 -11.02 30.09
CA ASP A 111 -10.92 -11.93 29.70
C ASP A 111 -10.36 -13.29 29.24
N ASN A 112 -9.31 -13.29 28.43
CA ASN A 112 -8.61 -14.50 28.00
C ASN A 112 -8.01 -15.26 29.19
N CYS A 113 -7.40 -14.55 30.14
CA CYS A 113 -6.89 -15.17 31.36
C CYS A 113 -8.02 -15.82 32.18
N LYS A 114 -9.12 -15.10 32.40
CA LYS A 114 -10.28 -15.61 33.13
C LYS A 114 -10.87 -16.85 32.44
N ALA A 115 -11.05 -16.79 31.12
CA ALA A 115 -11.54 -17.90 30.33
C ALA A 115 -10.59 -19.11 30.41
N ALA A 116 -9.28 -18.90 30.30
CA ALA A 116 -8.29 -19.98 30.40
C ALA A 116 -8.34 -20.67 31.78
N ARG A 117 -8.46 -19.90 32.87
CA ARG A 117 -8.62 -20.45 34.23
C ARG A 117 -9.92 -21.24 34.39
N LEU A 118 -11.04 -20.72 33.87
CA LEU A 118 -12.33 -21.42 33.90
C LEU A 118 -12.30 -22.71 33.09
N ASN A 119 -11.73 -22.67 31.89
CA ASN A 119 -11.60 -23.82 31.02
C ASN A 119 -10.71 -24.90 31.63
N ARG A 120 -9.61 -24.50 32.28
CA ARG A 120 -8.76 -25.41 33.02
C ARG A 120 -9.52 -26.13 34.14
N ALA A 121 -10.25 -25.38 34.97
CA ALA A 121 -11.06 -25.96 36.05
C ALA A 121 -12.16 -26.90 35.53
N ALA A 122 -12.81 -26.55 34.42
CA ALA A 122 -13.78 -27.41 33.76
C ALA A 122 -13.15 -28.70 33.21
N ALA A 123 -11.96 -28.61 32.61
CA ALA A 123 -11.21 -29.76 32.11
C ALA A 123 -10.70 -30.68 33.23
N GLU A 124 -10.40 -30.13 34.41
CA GLU A 124 -10.02 -30.95 35.58
C GLU A 124 -11.15 -31.89 36.00
N GLY A 125 -12.41 -31.45 35.95
CA GLY A 125 -13.58 -32.26 36.28
C GLY A 125 -14.07 -33.18 35.15
N ALA A 126 -13.60 -32.98 33.91
CA ALA A 126 -14.05 -33.75 32.76
C ALA A 126 -13.42 -35.16 32.72
N ARG A 127 -14.25 -36.19 32.50
CA ARG A 127 -13.81 -37.58 32.32
C ARG A 127 -13.76 -37.93 30.83
N THR A 128 -12.79 -37.34 30.12
CA THR A 128 -12.57 -37.57 28.69
C THR A 128 -11.18 -38.16 28.46
N GLU A 129 -11.00 -38.93 27.38
CA GLU A 129 -9.70 -39.51 27.03
C GLU A 129 -8.65 -38.44 26.72
N ASN A 130 -9.08 -37.29 26.21
CA ASN A 130 -8.21 -36.17 25.86
C ASN A 130 -7.97 -35.18 27.00
N ARG A 131 -8.36 -35.51 28.24
CA ARG A 131 -8.25 -34.63 29.41
C ARG A 131 -6.84 -34.03 29.57
N ALA A 132 -5.80 -34.85 29.43
CA ALA A 132 -4.41 -34.41 29.56
C ALA A 132 -4.02 -33.35 28.51
N ALA A 133 -4.48 -33.51 27.26
CA ALA A 133 -4.22 -32.55 26.19
C ALA A 133 -4.95 -31.22 26.42
N PHE A 134 -6.18 -31.26 26.94
CA PHE A 134 -6.92 -30.05 27.30
C PHE A 134 -6.27 -29.29 28.45
N LEU A 135 -5.83 -29.99 29.50
CA LEU A 135 -5.13 -29.37 30.62
C LEU A 135 -3.84 -28.69 30.15
N ALA A 136 -3.01 -29.36 29.35
CA ALA A 136 -1.77 -28.80 28.82
C ALA A 136 -2.03 -27.54 27.96
N ARG A 137 -3.10 -27.54 27.15
CA ARG A 137 -3.48 -26.37 26.36
C ARG A 137 -3.91 -25.19 27.23
N TYR A 138 -4.77 -25.42 28.22
CA TYR A 138 -5.23 -24.34 29.09
C TYR A 138 -4.14 -23.84 30.05
N ASP A 139 -3.21 -24.70 30.46
CA ASP A 139 -2.01 -24.28 31.19
C ASP A 139 -1.14 -23.34 30.34
N ALA A 140 -0.96 -23.65 29.05
CA ALA A 140 -0.26 -22.77 28.12
C ALA A 140 -1.00 -21.43 27.90
N ASP A 141 -2.33 -21.47 27.79
CA ASP A 141 -3.16 -20.25 27.68
C ASP A 141 -3.06 -19.38 28.95
N ILE A 142 -3.05 -19.99 30.14
CA ILE A 142 -2.83 -19.27 31.41
C ILE A 142 -1.44 -18.64 31.42
N GLN A 143 -0.39 -19.38 31.05
CA GLN A 143 0.96 -18.83 30.97
C GLN A 143 1.07 -17.68 29.98
N LYS A 144 0.27 -17.69 28.91
CA LYS A 144 0.28 -16.66 27.87
C LYS A 144 -0.50 -15.41 28.26
N PHE A 145 -1.67 -15.57 28.87
CA PHE A 145 -2.62 -14.45 29.08
C PHE A 145 -2.64 -13.93 30.53
N CYS A 146 -2.24 -14.72 31.52
CA CYS A 146 -2.33 -14.37 32.94
C CYS A 146 -1.04 -13.80 33.55
N GLN A 147 -0.02 -13.47 32.74
CA GLN A 147 1.21 -12.80 33.20
C GLN A 147 1.06 -11.29 33.23
#